data_AF-A0A8D0KWY4-F1
#
_entry.id   AF-A0A8D0KWY4-F1
#
_cell.length_a   1.000
_cell.length_b   1.000
_cell.length_c   1.000
_cell.angle_alpha   90.00
_cell.angle_beta   90.00
_cell.angle_gamma   90.00
#
_symmetry.space_group_name_H-M   'P 1'
#
loop_
_entity.id
_entity.type
_entity.pdbx_description
1 polymer ?
#
loop_
_entity_poly.entity_id
_entity_poly.type
_entity_poly.pdbx_seq_one_letter_code
_entity_poly.pdbx_strand_id
1 'polypeptide(L)'
;MANPSPTRNPTEVQMSQLVLPCHTNHRGELSTGQLLKWIDTAACLSAERHAGCPCVTASMDDIYFEHTISVGQVVNIKAKVNRAFNSSMEVGIQVSYEDLCSGKHCSICKAYATFVAQDSEKMVKLKPLAPQTEEEKIEHSIAAERRRMRLVHKDTLKDLLTQLETRDGSAAVPAEKTRVESVELVLPPHANHQGNTFGGQIMAWMENVATIAASRLCHAHPTLRAIEMFHFRGPSQVGDRLVLKAIVNNAFKNSMEVGVCAEAYGQEMSVSRRHINSAFMTFVVLDQEGQPRNLPMVAPEPGDGERRYREASARKKIRLDRKYVVSCKQTEVPLSVPWDQSNKVYLSYNNVSALKTLIAKANWALAREKEKVRMYTLEEDKFLSFRIEMSVRITASRAFSLLSDLRRRHEWDRHYASAELVQQVDDDDMIYHVVSQTLSHENKPQDFVILASRRKPCSKGDPYVVAFRSVTLPTHPASTSFTRGETLCSGFCIWPESEETSKVAYYNQATPGYLNYVTTNVAGLSSNFCATFEACEKFLLKNKEDLIVRLQDL
;
A
#
# COMPACT_ATOMS: atom_id res chain seq x y z
N MET A 1 -46.81 -15.03 -11.09
CA MET A 1 -46.21 -14.37 -9.91
C MET A 1 -44.93 -13.72 -10.39
N ALA A 2 -44.86 -12.39 -10.41
CA ALA A 2 -43.63 -11.69 -10.74
C ALA A 2 -42.59 -12.02 -9.65
N ASN A 3 -41.38 -12.43 -10.04
CA ASN A 3 -40.25 -12.54 -9.11
C ASN A 3 -40.15 -11.22 -8.34
N PRO A 4 -40.02 -11.25 -6.99
CA PRO A 4 -39.80 -10.03 -6.25
C PRO A 4 -38.53 -9.37 -6.81
N SER A 5 -38.67 -8.15 -7.32
CA SER A 5 -37.55 -7.31 -7.68
C SER A 5 -36.54 -7.32 -6.52
N PRO A 6 -35.23 -7.45 -6.75
CA PRO A 6 -34.25 -7.38 -5.67
C PRO A 6 -34.52 -6.11 -4.87
N THR A 7 -34.79 -6.25 -3.57
CA THR A 7 -35.14 -5.15 -2.68
C THR A 7 -33.98 -4.17 -2.65
N ARG A 8 -34.08 -3.12 -3.46
CA ARG A 8 -33.06 -2.07 -3.56
C ARG A 8 -32.94 -1.41 -2.20
N ASN A 9 -31.72 -1.28 -1.70
CA ASN A 9 -31.48 -0.62 -0.42
C ASN A 9 -32.08 0.80 -0.48
N PRO A 10 -32.95 1.19 0.47
CA PRO A 10 -33.68 2.46 0.39
C PRO A 10 -32.77 3.68 0.43
N THR A 11 -31.54 3.53 0.95
CA THR A 11 -30.53 4.59 1.01
C THR A 11 -29.69 4.70 -0.27
N GLU A 12 -29.83 3.77 -1.21
CA GLU A 12 -28.97 3.68 -2.39
C GLU A 12 -29.25 4.82 -3.38
N VAL A 13 -28.21 5.60 -3.67
CA VAL A 13 -28.19 6.63 -4.70
C VAL A 13 -27.31 6.15 -5.85
N GLN A 14 -27.82 6.30 -7.07
CA GLN A 14 -27.05 6.09 -8.29
C GLN A 14 -26.96 7.40 -9.05
N MET A 15 -25.76 7.76 -9.47
CA MET A 15 -25.47 8.94 -10.28
C MET A 15 -24.66 8.50 -11.49
N SER A 16 -25.13 8.86 -12.68
CA SER A 16 -24.40 8.64 -13.94
C SER A 16 -24.08 9.98 -14.58
N GLN A 17 -22.83 10.18 -14.99
CA GLN A 17 -22.36 11.42 -15.60
C GLN A 17 -21.53 11.12 -16.84
N LEU A 18 -21.88 11.75 -17.96
CA LEU A 18 -21.03 11.72 -19.16
C LEU A 18 -19.81 12.62 -18.94
N VAL A 19 -18.61 12.12 -19.22
CA VAL A 19 -17.40 12.93 -19.15
C VAL A 19 -17.34 13.86 -20.36
N LEU A 20 -17.56 15.14 -20.11
CA LEU A 20 -17.49 16.22 -21.09
C LEU A 20 -16.09 16.85 -21.09
N PRO A 21 -15.67 17.54 -22.17
CA PRO A 21 -14.38 18.23 -22.21
C PRO A 21 -14.12 19.19 -21.05
N CYS A 22 -15.15 19.88 -20.55
CA CYS A 22 -15.05 20.78 -19.40
C CYS A 22 -14.77 20.07 -18.08
N HIS A 23 -14.94 18.75 -18.00
CA HIS A 23 -14.63 17.93 -16.83
C HIS A 23 -13.19 17.39 -16.87
N THR A 24 -12.47 17.59 -17.97
CA THR A 24 -11.18 16.94 -18.22
C THR A 24 -9.98 17.86 -18.10
N ASN A 25 -8.83 17.25 -17.84
CA ASN A 25 -7.55 17.89 -17.93
C ASN A 25 -7.15 18.07 -19.42
N HIS A 26 -6.00 18.70 -19.66
CA HIS A 26 -5.45 18.95 -21.00
C HIS A 26 -5.13 17.67 -21.81
N ARG A 27 -5.14 16.48 -21.19
CA ARG A 27 -4.99 15.18 -21.87
C ARG A 27 -6.33 14.54 -22.24
N GLY A 28 -7.45 15.18 -21.93
CA GLY A 28 -8.78 14.60 -22.12
C GLY A 28 -9.11 13.51 -21.10
N GLU A 29 -8.44 13.48 -19.95
CA GLU A 29 -8.77 12.59 -18.84
C GLU A 29 -9.58 13.35 -17.79
N LEU A 30 -10.56 12.71 -17.15
CA LEU A 30 -11.38 13.29 -16.09
C LEU A 30 -10.49 13.83 -14.96
N SER A 31 -10.69 15.10 -14.60
CA SER A 31 -10.07 15.69 -13.42
C SER A 31 -10.49 14.92 -12.18
N THR A 32 -9.51 14.47 -11.39
CA THR A 32 -9.79 13.72 -10.17
C THR A 32 -10.53 14.57 -9.15
N GLY A 33 -10.26 15.87 -9.08
CA GLY A 33 -11.06 16.81 -8.29
C GLY A 33 -12.54 16.82 -8.67
N GLN A 34 -12.86 16.81 -9.98
CA GLN A 34 -14.25 16.72 -10.44
C GLN A 34 -14.89 15.38 -10.04
N LEU A 35 -14.14 14.27 -10.13
CA LEU A 35 -14.62 12.97 -9.67
C LEU A 35 -14.90 12.96 -8.16
N LEU A 36 -14.01 13.52 -7.34
CA LEU A 36 -14.20 13.64 -5.88
C LEU A 36 -15.44 14.46 -5.53
N LYS A 37 -15.72 15.52 -6.29
CA LYS A 37 -16.94 16.30 -6.14
C LYS A 37 -18.20 15.46 -6.40
N TRP A 38 -18.22 14.66 -7.48
CA TRP A 38 -19.36 13.78 -7.74
C TRP A 38 -19.51 12.65 -6.72
N ILE A 39 -18.40 12.08 -6.25
CA ILE A 39 -18.36 11.07 -5.19
C ILE A 39 -19.02 11.61 -3.92
N ASP A 40 -18.61 12.79 -3.46
CA ASP A 40 -19.14 13.41 -2.25
C ASP A 40 -20.62 13.78 -2.41
N THR A 41 -21.03 14.34 -3.55
CA THR A 41 -22.45 14.66 -3.80
C THR A 41 -23.33 13.42 -3.76
N ALA A 42 -22.93 12.33 -4.43
CA ALA A 42 -23.69 11.08 -4.42
C ALA A 42 -23.78 10.48 -3.00
N ALA A 43 -22.68 10.54 -2.25
CA ALA A 43 -22.62 10.04 -0.88
C ALA A 43 -23.44 10.89 0.10
N CYS A 44 -23.39 12.21 -0.04
CA CYS A 44 -24.18 13.15 0.75
C CYS A 44 -25.67 12.93 0.54
N LEU A 45 -26.11 12.77 -0.71
CA LEU A 45 -27.52 12.47 -1.02
C LEU A 45 -27.98 11.14 -0.40
N SER A 46 -27.11 10.13 -0.36
CA SER A 46 -27.42 8.84 0.29
C SER A 46 -27.56 9.02 1.80
N ALA A 47 -26.67 9.80 2.42
CA ALA A 47 -26.72 10.11 3.85
C ALA A 47 -27.98 10.92 4.22
N GLU A 48 -28.29 11.97 3.44
CA GLU A 48 -29.47 12.81 3.65
C GLU A 48 -30.77 12.02 3.48
N ARG A 49 -30.83 11.08 2.53
CA ARG A 49 -31.99 10.19 2.36
C ARG A 49 -32.24 9.31 3.59
N HIS A 50 -31.19 8.88 4.27
CA HIS A 50 -31.31 8.11 5.52
C HIS A 50 -31.63 9.00 6.72
N ALA A 51 -30.98 10.16 6.82
CA ALA A 51 -31.12 11.08 7.95
C ALA A 51 -32.43 11.87 7.94
N GLY A 52 -32.99 12.15 6.76
CA GLY A 52 -34.13 13.06 6.59
C GLY A 52 -33.78 14.53 6.87
N CYS A 53 -32.50 14.88 6.98
CA CYS A 53 -31.99 16.22 7.24
C CYS A 53 -30.60 16.41 6.60
N PRO A 54 -30.12 17.66 6.48
CA PRO A 54 -28.84 17.94 5.86
C PRO A 54 -27.67 17.25 6.55
N CYS A 55 -26.73 16.78 5.74
CA CYS A 55 -25.55 16.06 6.19
C CYS A 55 -24.28 16.76 5.74
N VAL A 56 -23.24 16.69 6.57
CA VAL A 56 -21.92 17.24 6.28
C VAL A 56 -20.86 16.14 6.29
N THR A 57 -19.89 16.26 5.39
CA THR A 57 -18.78 15.31 5.26
C THR A 57 -17.82 15.49 6.44
N ALA A 58 -17.68 14.47 7.28
CA ALA A 58 -16.79 14.53 8.45
C ALA A 58 -15.42 13.92 8.17
N SER A 59 -15.36 12.84 7.39
CA SER A 59 -14.10 12.20 7.01
C SER A 59 -14.23 11.37 5.76
N MET A 60 -13.09 11.15 5.11
CA MET A 60 -12.96 10.25 3.97
C MET A 60 -11.89 9.21 4.28
N ASP A 61 -12.16 7.94 3.96
CA ASP A 61 -11.18 6.85 4.06
C ASP A 61 -10.16 6.90 2.92
N ASP A 62 -9.17 6.01 2.96
CA ASP A 62 -8.19 5.87 1.88
C ASP A 62 -8.91 5.57 0.56
N ILE A 63 -8.63 6.37 -0.48
CA ILE A 63 -9.16 6.17 -1.84
C ILE A 63 -8.00 5.77 -2.75
N TYR A 64 -8.19 4.71 -3.54
CA TYR A 64 -7.21 4.26 -4.53
C TYR A 64 -7.84 4.33 -5.93
N PHE A 65 -7.14 4.98 -6.86
CA PHE A 65 -7.57 5.12 -8.25
C PHE A 65 -6.81 4.16 -9.16
N GLU A 66 -7.50 3.11 -9.62
CA GLU A 66 -6.91 2.05 -10.45
C GLU A 66 -6.76 2.51 -11.91
N HIS A 67 -7.79 3.16 -12.45
CA HIS A 67 -7.88 3.55 -13.85
C HIS A 67 -8.24 5.03 -14.01
N THR A 68 -7.79 5.64 -15.11
CA THR A 68 -8.23 6.97 -15.56
C THR A 68 -9.47 6.84 -16.46
N ILE A 69 -10.29 7.88 -16.50
CA ILE A 69 -11.51 7.95 -17.31
C ILE A 69 -11.29 9.02 -18.37
N SER A 70 -11.64 8.75 -19.62
CA SER A 70 -11.46 9.67 -20.75
C SER A 70 -12.75 10.40 -21.13
N VAL A 71 -12.64 11.52 -21.85
CA VAL A 71 -13.79 12.20 -22.48
C VAL A 71 -14.64 11.21 -23.27
N GLY A 72 -15.97 11.32 -23.13
CA GLY A 72 -16.94 10.48 -23.83
C GLY A 72 -17.33 9.20 -23.10
N GLN A 73 -16.58 8.79 -22.08
CA GLN A 73 -16.99 7.69 -21.20
C GLN A 73 -18.02 8.15 -20.17
N VAL A 74 -18.82 7.22 -19.65
CA VAL A 74 -19.83 7.48 -18.62
C VAL A 74 -19.31 7.00 -17.27
N VAL A 75 -19.30 7.90 -16.28
CA VAL A 75 -19.00 7.56 -14.89
C VAL A 75 -20.28 7.14 -14.20
N ASN A 76 -20.27 5.98 -13.55
CA ASN A 76 -21.35 5.43 -12.75
C ASN A 76 -20.91 5.37 -11.28
N ILE A 77 -21.60 6.13 -10.42
CA ILE A 77 -21.34 6.20 -8.99
C ILE A 77 -22.54 5.61 -8.25
N LYS A 78 -22.29 4.58 -7.45
CA LYS A 78 -23.28 3.99 -6.55
C LYS A 78 -22.86 4.28 -5.11
N ALA A 79 -23.74 4.90 -4.34
CA ALA A 79 -23.52 5.21 -2.93
C ALA A 79 -24.66 4.64 -2.09
N LYS A 80 -24.34 4.01 -0.96
CA LYS A 80 -25.34 3.49 0.00
C LYS A 80 -24.83 3.63 1.44
N VAL A 81 -25.74 3.81 2.39
CA VAL A 81 -25.38 3.79 3.81
C VAL A 81 -25.09 2.34 4.22
N ASN A 82 -23.87 2.06 4.67
CA ASN A 82 -23.52 0.74 5.18
C ASN A 82 -23.95 0.59 6.65
N ARG A 83 -23.81 1.67 7.42
CA ARG A 83 -24.13 1.67 8.86
C ARG A 83 -24.40 3.07 9.37
N ALA A 84 -25.52 3.23 10.08
CA ALA A 84 -25.79 4.40 10.90
C ALA A 84 -25.36 4.13 12.35
N PHE A 85 -24.68 5.09 12.97
CA PHE A 85 -24.29 5.06 14.38
C PHE A 85 -25.21 5.97 15.20
N ASN A 86 -24.66 6.81 16.09
CA ASN A 86 -25.47 7.74 16.88
C ASN A 86 -25.83 9.00 16.08
N SER A 87 -24.85 9.86 15.78
CA SER A 87 -25.01 11.05 14.94
C SER A 87 -24.29 10.98 13.60
N SER A 88 -23.45 9.95 13.42
CA SER A 88 -22.66 9.73 12.23
C SER A 88 -23.11 8.48 11.48
N MET A 89 -22.84 8.41 10.20
CA MET A 89 -23.06 7.22 9.38
C MET A 89 -21.90 7.00 8.41
N GLU A 90 -21.65 5.73 8.09
CA GLU A 90 -20.71 5.36 7.02
C GLU A 90 -21.49 5.11 5.73
N VAL A 91 -21.03 5.76 4.66
CA VAL A 91 -21.53 5.58 3.29
C VAL A 91 -20.46 4.87 2.47
N GLY A 92 -20.81 3.72 1.91
CA GLY A 92 -19.99 3.00 0.94
C GLY A 92 -20.24 3.52 -0.46
N ILE A 93 -19.17 3.76 -1.21
CA ILE A 93 -19.20 4.30 -2.56
C ILE A 93 -18.44 3.38 -3.50
N GLN A 94 -19.05 3.07 -4.64
CA GLN A 94 -18.42 2.34 -5.73
C GLN A 94 -18.50 3.18 -6.99
N VAL A 95 -17.35 3.36 -7.64
CA VAL A 95 -17.22 4.11 -8.88
C VAL A 95 -16.77 3.16 -9.98
N SER A 96 -17.51 3.13 -11.08
CA SER A 96 -17.14 2.46 -12.32
C SER A 96 -17.28 3.40 -13.51
N TYR A 97 -16.61 3.09 -14.61
CA TYR A 97 -16.92 3.71 -15.90
C TYR A 97 -17.44 2.69 -16.88
N GLU A 98 -18.17 3.20 -17.85
CA GLU A 98 -18.68 2.50 -19.01
C GLU A 98 -18.25 3.26 -20.26
N ASP A 99 -17.66 2.54 -21.20
CA ASP A 99 -17.43 3.03 -22.56
C ASP A 99 -18.57 2.56 -23.46
N LEU A 100 -19.40 3.51 -23.89
CA LEU A 100 -20.61 3.24 -24.67
C LEU A 100 -20.29 2.71 -26.09
N CYS A 101 -19.09 2.96 -26.61
CA CYS A 101 -18.69 2.49 -27.94
C CYS A 101 -18.22 1.03 -27.90
N SER A 102 -17.44 0.66 -26.87
CA SER A 102 -16.90 -0.70 -26.72
C SER A 102 -17.75 -1.62 -25.85
N GLY A 103 -18.71 -1.08 -25.09
CA GLY A 103 -19.46 -1.80 -24.07
C GLY A 103 -18.62 -2.22 -22.86
N LYS A 104 -17.38 -1.73 -22.75
CA LYS A 104 -16.46 -2.09 -21.67
C LYS A 104 -16.88 -1.40 -20.38
N HIS A 105 -17.00 -2.18 -19.31
CA HIS A 105 -17.27 -1.69 -17.96
C HIS A 105 -16.11 -2.02 -17.02
N CYS A 106 -15.62 -1.05 -16.26
CA CYS A 106 -14.48 -1.22 -15.36
C CYS A 106 -14.70 -0.49 -14.04
N SER A 107 -14.31 -1.12 -12.93
CA SER A 107 -14.27 -0.48 -11.61
C SER A 107 -13.08 0.50 -11.57
N ILE A 108 -13.26 1.66 -10.92
CA ILE A 108 -12.20 2.69 -10.80
C ILE A 108 -11.69 2.76 -9.38
N CYS A 109 -12.63 2.87 -8.44
CA CYS A 109 -12.32 2.96 -7.02
C CYS A 109 -13.52 2.53 -6.17
N LYS A 110 -13.22 2.08 -4.96
CA LYS A 110 -14.17 1.95 -3.85
C LYS A 110 -13.73 2.92 -2.78
N ALA A 111 -14.68 3.62 -2.18
CA ALA A 111 -14.40 4.63 -1.19
C ALA A 111 -15.42 4.55 -0.05
N TYR A 112 -15.03 5.00 1.14
CA TYR A 112 -15.91 5.06 2.30
C TYR A 112 -15.85 6.45 2.91
N ALA A 113 -17.02 7.05 3.11
CA ALA A 113 -17.15 8.38 3.66
C ALA A 113 -17.92 8.32 4.97
N THR A 114 -17.55 9.17 5.94
CA THR A 114 -18.35 9.37 7.16
C THR A 114 -19.06 10.70 7.07
N PHE A 115 -20.39 10.66 7.17
CA PHE A 115 -21.25 11.83 7.22
C PHE A 115 -21.82 12.00 8.63
N VAL A 116 -22.04 13.25 9.02
CA VAL A 116 -22.72 13.62 10.26
C VAL A 116 -23.99 14.37 9.90
N ALA A 117 -25.11 13.94 10.49
CA ALA A 117 -26.39 14.63 10.34
C ALA A 117 -26.46 15.82 11.28
N GLN A 118 -26.75 17.00 10.74
CA GLN A 118 -26.75 18.24 11.48
C GLN A 118 -27.98 19.07 11.09
N ASP A 119 -28.73 19.50 12.10
CA ASP A 119 -29.85 20.42 11.93
C ASP A 119 -29.55 21.69 12.74
N SER A 120 -29.46 22.83 12.06
CA SER A 120 -29.27 24.14 12.71
C SER A 120 -28.12 24.13 13.74
N GLU A 121 -26.98 23.60 13.29
CA GLU A 121 -25.75 23.34 14.05
C GLU A 121 -25.79 22.23 15.13
N LYS A 122 -26.95 21.62 15.42
CA LYS A 122 -27.08 20.53 16.40
C LYS A 122 -26.98 19.15 15.74
N MET A 123 -26.28 18.22 16.39
CA MET A 123 -26.18 16.83 15.92
C MET A 123 -27.52 16.12 16.07
N VAL A 124 -27.97 15.46 15.01
CA VAL A 124 -29.22 14.69 14.98
C VAL A 124 -28.94 13.22 15.28
N LYS A 125 -29.78 12.60 16.11
CA LYS A 125 -29.69 11.15 16.38
C LYS A 125 -30.33 10.36 15.23
N LEU A 126 -29.55 9.48 14.63
CA LEU A 126 -29.93 8.67 13.48
C LEU A 126 -30.66 7.40 13.89
N LYS A 127 -31.56 6.94 13.02
CA LYS A 127 -32.17 5.61 13.12
C LYS A 127 -31.13 4.56 12.72
N PRO A 128 -30.92 3.48 13.50
CA PRO A 128 -30.05 2.38 13.08
C PRO A 128 -30.54 1.75 11.78
N LEU A 129 -29.60 1.43 10.89
CA LEU A 129 -29.90 0.74 9.65
C LEU A 129 -29.89 -0.78 9.90
N ALA A 130 -30.98 -1.47 9.56
CA ALA A 130 -31.04 -2.93 9.63
C ALA A 130 -30.61 -3.53 8.28
N PRO A 131 -29.47 -4.24 8.20
CA PRO A 131 -29.06 -4.92 6.97
C PRO A 131 -30.01 -6.07 6.65
N GLN A 132 -30.42 -6.22 5.38
CA GLN A 132 -31.37 -7.25 4.94
C GLN A 132 -30.63 -8.45 4.33
N THR A 133 -29.67 -8.18 3.46
CA THR A 133 -28.89 -9.21 2.73
C THR A 133 -27.66 -9.67 3.52
N GLU A 134 -27.10 -10.82 3.17
CA GLU A 134 -25.86 -11.31 3.79
C GLU A 134 -24.68 -10.36 3.48
N GLU A 135 -24.62 -9.83 2.27
CA GLU A 135 -23.63 -8.82 1.88
C GLU A 135 -23.73 -7.56 2.73
N GLU A 136 -24.95 -7.06 2.99
CA GLU A 136 -25.16 -5.91 3.86
C GLU A 136 -24.81 -6.20 5.32
N LYS A 137 -25.07 -7.42 5.82
CA LYS A 137 -24.66 -7.82 7.17
C LYS A 137 -23.14 -7.81 7.32
N ILE A 138 -22.43 -8.33 6.31
CA ILE A 138 -20.97 -8.30 6.24
C ILE A 138 -20.49 -6.84 6.20
N GLU A 139 -20.99 -6.01 5.28
CA GLU A 139 -20.61 -4.59 5.18
C GLU A 139 -20.86 -3.82 6.48
N HIS A 140 -22.00 -4.07 7.14
CA HIS A 140 -22.37 -3.45 8.41
C HIS A 140 -21.40 -3.85 9.55
N SER A 141 -20.93 -5.11 9.55
CA SER A 141 -19.91 -5.57 10.51
C SER A 141 -18.54 -4.93 10.24
N ILE A 142 -18.11 -4.88 8.96
CA ILE A 142 -16.84 -4.28 8.56
C ILE A 142 -16.83 -2.77 8.83
N ALA A 143 -17.97 -2.10 8.69
CA ALA A 143 -18.11 -0.67 9.00
C ALA A 143 -17.75 -0.34 10.46
N ALA A 144 -18.02 -1.25 11.41
CA ALA A 144 -17.60 -1.08 12.81
C ALA A 144 -16.07 -1.14 12.94
N GLU A 145 -15.42 -2.10 12.29
CA GLU A 145 -13.97 -2.24 12.35
C GLU A 145 -13.27 -1.09 11.61
N ARG A 146 -13.80 -0.63 10.46
CA ARG A 146 -13.33 0.59 9.79
C ARG A 146 -13.41 1.80 10.70
N ARG A 147 -14.52 1.99 11.43
CA ARG A 147 -14.62 3.07 12.42
C ARG A 147 -13.55 2.94 13.51
N ARG A 148 -13.29 1.74 14.03
CA ARG A 148 -12.22 1.52 15.01
C ARG A 148 -10.86 1.93 14.45
N MET A 149 -10.56 1.53 13.21
CA MET A 149 -9.33 1.91 12.51
C MET A 149 -9.19 3.42 12.30
N ARG A 150 -10.28 4.16 12.01
CA ARG A 150 -10.25 5.63 11.90
C ARG A 150 -9.82 6.29 13.22
N LEU A 151 -10.36 5.82 14.34
CA LEU A 151 -10.08 6.39 15.66
C LEU A 151 -8.62 6.12 16.09
N VAL A 152 -8.10 4.91 15.83
CA VAL A 152 -6.75 4.50 16.21
C VAL A 152 -5.68 5.05 15.25
N HIS A 153 -6.04 5.47 14.04
CA HIS A 153 -5.10 5.93 13.02
C HIS A 153 -4.16 7.04 13.51
N LYS A 154 -4.68 8.01 14.27
CA LYS A 154 -3.89 9.12 14.80
C LYS A 154 -2.82 8.63 15.76
N ASP A 155 -3.17 7.67 16.61
CA ASP A 155 -2.24 7.09 17.59
C ASP A 155 -1.21 6.21 16.89
N THR A 156 -1.62 5.39 15.91
CA THR A 156 -0.71 4.57 15.09
C THR A 156 0.34 5.43 14.37
N LEU A 157 -0.08 6.57 13.80
CA LEU A 157 0.85 7.48 13.14
C LEU A 157 1.83 8.11 14.14
N LYS A 158 1.37 8.46 15.35
CA LYS A 158 2.22 9.00 16.42
C LYS A 158 3.26 7.99 16.88
N ASP A 159 2.87 6.72 17.05
CA ASP A 159 3.76 5.65 17.49
C ASP A 159 4.88 5.40 16.48
N LEU A 160 4.56 5.37 15.18
CA LEU A 160 5.55 5.15 14.12
C LEU A 160 6.61 6.26 14.02
N LEU A 161 6.31 7.48 14.46
CA LEU A 161 7.23 8.62 14.38
C LEU A 161 8.37 8.55 15.41
N THR A 162 8.23 7.74 16.47
CA THR A 162 9.24 7.62 17.54
C THR A 162 10.48 6.81 17.17
N GLN A 163 10.46 6.09 16.05
CA GLN A 163 11.48 5.10 15.68
C GLN A 163 12.38 5.53 14.49
N LEU A 164 12.47 6.82 14.19
CA LEU A 164 12.97 7.28 12.88
C LEU A 164 14.35 7.94 12.93
N GLU A 165 15.27 7.40 12.14
CA GLU A 165 16.54 8.03 11.78
C GLU A 165 16.37 8.96 10.57
N THR A 166 17.01 10.13 10.62
CA THR A 166 17.07 11.10 9.52
C THR A 166 18.08 10.68 8.45
N ARG A 167 17.76 10.98 7.19
CA ARG A 167 18.62 10.68 6.03
C ARG A 167 19.46 11.91 5.66
N ASP A 168 20.73 11.67 5.33
CA ASP A 168 21.56 12.54 4.51
C ASP A 168 21.62 12.00 3.07
N GLY A 169 21.53 12.88 2.08
CA GLY A 169 21.65 12.50 0.66
C GLY A 169 21.75 13.70 -0.27
N SER A 170 22.95 13.88 -0.84
CA SER A 170 23.31 14.91 -1.82
C SER A 170 22.62 14.70 -3.18
N ALA A 171 22.24 15.81 -3.84
CA ALA A 171 21.51 15.93 -5.11
C ALA A 171 19.98 15.77 -5.03
N ALA A 172 19.36 16.44 -4.05
CA ALA A 172 17.90 16.50 -3.89
C ALA A 172 17.34 17.91 -4.18
N VAL A 173 16.12 17.98 -4.74
CA VAL A 173 15.41 19.22 -5.04
C VAL A 173 14.81 19.77 -3.73
N PRO A 174 15.05 21.04 -3.35
CA PRO A 174 14.43 21.61 -2.16
C PRO A 174 12.90 21.56 -2.23
N ALA A 175 12.25 21.04 -1.18
CA ALA A 175 10.79 20.94 -1.09
C ALA A 175 10.10 22.29 -1.31
N GLU A 176 10.72 23.39 -0.85
CA GLU A 176 10.21 24.76 -0.97
C GLU A 176 9.89 25.16 -2.43
N LYS A 177 10.67 24.67 -3.40
CA LYS A 177 10.43 24.95 -4.83
C LYS A 177 9.09 24.39 -5.34
N THR A 178 8.55 23.40 -4.64
CA THR A 178 7.27 22.77 -4.96
C THR A 178 6.09 23.45 -4.28
N ARG A 179 6.31 24.42 -3.38
CA ARG A 179 5.26 25.04 -2.56
C ARG A 179 4.27 25.84 -3.42
N VAL A 180 2.98 25.51 -3.33
CA VAL A 180 1.89 26.23 -3.99
C VAL A 180 0.95 26.79 -2.94
N GLU A 181 0.48 28.01 -3.16
CA GLU A 181 -0.58 28.63 -2.36
C GLU A 181 -1.65 29.17 -3.32
N SER A 182 -2.91 28.80 -3.09
CA SER A 182 -4.07 29.32 -3.81
C SER A 182 -5.11 29.81 -2.81
N VAL A 183 -5.95 30.75 -3.24
CA VAL A 183 -7.07 31.27 -2.44
C VAL A 183 -8.34 31.18 -3.25
N GLU A 184 -9.32 30.48 -2.72
CA GLU A 184 -10.64 30.29 -3.35
C GLU A 184 -11.72 30.97 -2.51
N LEU A 185 -12.60 31.72 -3.17
CA LEU A 185 -13.78 32.30 -2.52
C LEU A 185 -14.94 31.29 -2.54
N VAL A 186 -15.53 31.03 -1.39
CA VAL A 186 -16.71 30.18 -1.30
C VAL A 186 -17.93 30.96 -1.78
N LEU A 187 -18.49 30.53 -2.91
CA LEU A 187 -19.67 31.11 -3.54
C LEU A 187 -20.89 30.21 -3.28
N PRO A 188 -22.12 30.71 -3.49
CA PRO A 188 -23.34 29.92 -3.33
C PRO A 188 -23.34 28.53 -4.00
N PRO A 189 -22.84 28.32 -5.24
CA PRO A 189 -22.81 26.97 -5.85
C PRO A 189 -21.82 26.00 -5.19
N HIS A 190 -20.95 26.48 -4.30
CA HIS A 190 -19.96 25.68 -3.58
C HIS A 190 -20.52 25.10 -2.26
N ALA A 191 -21.72 25.53 -1.87
CA ALA A 191 -22.34 25.18 -0.61
C ALA A 191 -23.73 24.57 -0.78
N ASN A 192 -24.18 23.86 0.24
CA ASN A 192 -25.55 23.39 0.34
C ASN A 192 -26.51 24.55 0.63
N HIS A 193 -27.81 24.27 0.63
CA HIS A 193 -28.86 25.27 0.88
C HIS A 193 -28.81 25.92 2.28
N GLN A 194 -28.04 25.36 3.21
CA GLN A 194 -27.77 25.95 4.53
C GLN A 194 -26.52 26.85 4.55
N GLY A 195 -25.83 26.99 3.41
CA GLY A 195 -24.61 27.78 3.30
C GLY A 195 -23.34 27.06 3.73
N ASN A 196 -23.39 25.76 4.07
CA ASN A 196 -22.20 24.95 4.38
C ASN A 196 -21.54 24.45 3.10
N THR A 197 -20.23 24.66 2.99
CA THR A 197 -19.42 24.26 1.83
C THR A 197 -19.41 22.74 1.67
N PHE A 198 -19.62 22.24 0.45
CA PHE A 198 -19.52 20.80 0.18
C PHE A 198 -18.08 20.30 0.36
N GLY A 199 -17.91 19.18 1.06
CA GLY A 199 -16.60 18.55 1.25
C GLY A 199 -15.94 18.20 -0.09
N GLY A 200 -16.74 17.74 -1.06
CA GLY A 200 -16.32 17.46 -2.43
C GLY A 200 -15.74 18.66 -3.16
N GLN A 201 -16.26 19.85 -2.92
CA GLN A 201 -15.73 21.07 -3.53
C GLN A 201 -14.36 21.45 -2.94
N ILE A 202 -14.19 21.30 -1.62
CA ILE A 202 -12.90 21.52 -0.94
C ILE A 202 -11.87 20.50 -1.46
N MET A 203 -12.25 19.22 -1.55
CA MET A 203 -11.39 18.16 -2.11
C MET A 203 -10.95 18.47 -3.54
N ALA A 204 -11.86 18.98 -4.38
CA ALA A 204 -11.53 19.34 -5.76
C ALA A 204 -10.47 20.46 -5.83
N TRP A 205 -10.61 21.50 -5.02
CA TRP A 205 -9.61 22.56 -4.98
C TRP A 205 -8.28 22.09 -4.39
N MET A 206 -8.30 21.24 -3.36
CA MET A 206 -7.08 20.66 -2.80
C MET A 206 -6.31 19.84 -3.83
N GLU A 207 -7.01 19.02 -4.62
CA GLU A 207 -6.41 18.21 -5.68
C GLU A 207 -5.74 19.09 -6.73
N ASN A 208 -6.41 20.16 -7.19
CA ASN A 208 -5.83 21.10 -8.16
C ASN A 208 -4.51 21.70 -7.66
N VAL A 209 -4.47 22.17 -6.41
CA VAL A 209 -3.26 22.78 -5.82
C VAL A 209 -2.16 21.73 -5.60
N ALA A 210 -2.52 20.52 -5.18
CA ALA A 210 -1.59 19.40 -5.06
C ALA A 210 -0.97 18.99 -6.41
N THR A 211 -1.78 18.91 -7.45
CA THR A 211 -1.35 18.56 -8.80
C THR A 211 -0.35 19.60 -9.34
N ILE A 212 -0.54 20.88 -9.04
CA ILE A 212 0.44 21.93 -9.38
C ILE A 212 1.75 21.72 -8.61
N ALA A 213 1.69 21.42 -7.30
CA ALA A 213 2.88 21.18 -6.49
C ALA A 213 3.68 19.96 -6.98
N ALA A 214 2.99 18.86 -7.30
CA ALA A 214 3.59 17.69 -7.91
C ALA A 214 4.21 17.98 -9.29
N SER A 215 3.51 18.77 -10.12
CA SER A 215 4.00 19.17 -11.44
C SER A 215 5.29 20.00 -11.36
N ARG A 216 5.45 20.82 -10.32
CA ARG A 216 6.69 21.59 -10.08
C ARG A 216 7.90 20.72 -9.77
N LEU A 217 7.70 19.53 -9.21
CA LEU A 217 8.80 18.60 -8.95
C LEU A 217 9.16 17.77 -10.19
N CYS A 218 8.17 17.24 -10.91
CA CYS A 218 8.42 16.30 -12.00
C CYS A 218 8.53 16.93 -13.39
N HIS A 219 8.14 18.21 -13.53
CA HIS A 219 8.03 18.92 -14.81
C HIS A 219 7.23 18.12 -15.86
N ALA A 220 6.18 17.43 -15.39
CA ALA A 220 5.31 16.58 -16.18
C ALA A 220 3.89 16.63 -15.59
N HIS A 221 2.98 15.84 -16.15
CA HIS A 221 1.61 15.75 -15.66
C HIS A 221 1.48 14.55 -14.70
N PRO A 222 1.36 14.80 -13.39
CA PRO A 222 1.20 13.74 -12.42
C PRO A 222 -0.25 13.23 -12.42
N THR A 223 -0.42 11.93 -12.25
CA THR A 223 -1.70 11.26 -12.06
C THR A 223 -1.88 10.94 -10.58
N LEU A 224 -3.00 11.35 -10.00
CA LEU A 224 -3.36 11.01 -8.62
C LEU A 224 -3.68 9.51 -8.52
N ARG A 225 -3.02 8.81 -7.60
CA ARG A 225 -3.19 7.36 -7.39
C ARG A 225 -3.85 7.00 -6.08
N ALA A 226 -3.56 7.76 -5.03
CA ALA A 226 -4.21 7.54 -3.76
C ALA A 226 -4.40 8.85 -3.00
N ILE A 227 -5.43 8.89 -2.18
CA ILE A 227 -5.65 9.92 -1.16
C ILE A 227 -5.69 9.19 0.18
N GLU A 228 -4.82 9.58 1.11
CA GLU A 228 -4.82 9.03 2.46
C GLU A 228 -6.04 9.53 3.25
N MET A 229 -6.51 8.71 4.20
CA MET A 229 -7.62 9.03 5.09
C MET A 229 -7.42 10.38 5.80
N PHE A 230 -8.45 11.22 5.79
CA PHE A 230 -8.41 12.53 6.44
C PHE A 230 -9.76 12.93 7.06
N HIS A 231 -9.71 13.96 7.92
CA HIS A 231 -10.87 14.48 8.64
C HIS A 231 -11.07 15.97 8.38
N PHE A 232 -12.33 16.38 8.24
CA PHE A 232 -12.74 17.77 8.31
C PHE A 232 -12.87 18.16 9.79
N ARG A 233 -12.13 19.19 10.21
CA ARG A 233 -12.02 19.66 11.60
C ARG A 233 -13.00 20.77 11.93
N GLY A 234 -13.49 21.49 10.92
CA GLY A 234 -14.40 22.61 11.11
C GLY A 234 -15.21 22.91 9.86
N PRO A 235 -16.35 23.62 10.01
CA PRO A 235 -17.19 24.00 8.89
C PRO A 235 -16.60 25.18 8.10
N SER A 236 -16.94 25.25 6.82
CA SER A 236 -16.68 26.38 5.93
C SER A 236 -18.01 26.86 5.37
N GLN A 237 -18.23 28.17 5.29
CA GLN A 237 -19.50 28.76 4.87
C GLN A 237 -19.34 29.65 3.62
N VAL A 238 -20.46 29.94 2.94
CA VAL A 238 -20.48 30.91 1.84
C VAL A 238 -19.92 32.26 2.31
N GLY A 239 -19.01 32.83 1.52
CA GLY A 239 -18.27 34.05 1.86
C GLY A 239 -16.91 33.81 2.50
N ASP A 240 -16.61 32.59 2.98
CA ASP A 240 -15.26 32.25 3.45
C ASP A 240 -14.26 32.30 2.29
N ARG A 241 -13.02 32.67 2.62
CA ARG A 241 -11.86 32.52 1.74
C ARG A 241 -11.04 31.33 2.22
N LEU A 242 -10.90 30.33 1.35
CA LEU A 242 -10.12 29.13 1.61
C LEU A 242 -8.71 29.30 1.05
N VAL A 243 -7.73 29.39 1.94
CA VAL A 243 -6.31 29.33 1.61
C VAL A 243 -5.88 27.86 1.55
N LEU A 244 -5.40 27.45 0.40
CA LEU A 244 -4.93 26.11 0.12
C LEU A 244 -3.42 26.15 -0.04
N LYS A 245 -2.70 25.49 0.86
CA LYS A 245 -1.23 25.41 0.84
C LYS A 245 -0.82 23.98 0.54
N ALA A 246 -0.12 23.76 -0.57
CA ALA A 246 0.40 22.44 -0.94
C ALA A 246 1.92 22.45 -1.06
N ILE A 247 2.54 21.32 -0.76
CA ILE A 247 3.98 21.09 -0.91
C ILE A 247 4.27 19.59 -1.00
N VAL A 248 5.29 19.20 -1.75
CA VAL A 248 5.74 17.81 -1.77
C VAL A 248 6.42 17.48 -0.44
N ASN A 249 5.87 16.54 0.31
CA ASN A 249 6.42 16.11 1.60
C ASN A 249 7.60 15.16 1.42
N ASN A 250 7.46 14.22 0.47
CA ASN A 250 8.49 13.22 0.16
C ASN A 250 8.30 12.71 -1.27
N ALA A 251 9.41 12.39 -1.93
CA ALA A 251 9.43 11.69 -3.20
C ALA A 251 10.08 10.32 -3.02
N PHE A 252 9.32 9.29 -3.33
CA PHE A 252 9.80 7.94 -3.52
C PHE A 252 10.25 7.76 -4.97
N LYS A 253 10.78 6.58 -5.33
CA LYS A 253 11.34 6.39 -6.66
C LYS A 253 10.36 6.69 -7.79
N ASN A 254 9.14 6.16 -7.73
CA ASN A 254 8.15 6.26 -8.82
C ASN A 254 6.87 7.01 -8.39
N SER A 255 6.83 7.50 -7.15
CA SER A 255 5.68 8.19 -6.60
C SER A 255 6.11 9.30 -5.67
N MET A 256 5.26 10.29 -5.48
CA MET A 256 5.49 11.39 -4.53
C MET A 256 4.25 11.59 -3.68
N GLU A 257 4.46 12.00 -2.44
CA GLU A 257 3.37 12.42 -1.55
C GLU A 257 3.34 13.95 -1.46
N VAL A 258 2.18 14.52 -1.74
CA VAL A 258 1.92 15.96 -1.60
C VAL A 258 0.99 16.16 -0.40
N GLY A 259 1.41 17.00 0.54
CA GLY A 259 0.54 17.46 1.63
C GLY A 259 -0.20 18.72 1.21
N VAL A 260 -1.49 18.79 1.51
CA VAL A 260 -2.32 19.98 1.28
C VAL A 260 -3.05 20.35 2.57
N CYS A 261 -2.96 21.61 2.97
CA CYS A 261 -3.68 22.17 4.11
C CYS A 261 -4.68 23.23 3.62
N ALA A 262 -5.93 23.14 4.08
CA ALA A 262 -6.99 24.11 3.82
C ALA A 262 -7.29 24.92 5.09
N GLU A 263 -7.14 26.23 5.00
CA GLU A 263 -7.45 27.19 6.07
C GLU A 263 -8.55 28.14 5.59
N ALA A 264 -9.63 28.30 6.36
CA ALA A 264 -10.68 29.27 6.07
C ALA A 264 -10.53 30.54 6.91
N TYR A 265 -10.86 31.69 6.32
CA TYR A 265 -11.04 32.95 7.05
C TYR A 265 -12.21 33.75 6.43
N GLY A 266 -12.94 34.45 7.29
CA GLY A 266 -14.07 35.29 6.90
C GLY A 266 -13.64 36.67 6.41
N GLN A 267 -14.62 37.56 6.25
CA GLN A 267 -14.39 38.93 5.79
C GLN A 267 -13.71 39.82 6.84
N GLU A 268 -13.87 39.49 8.12
CA GLU A 268 -13.18 40.14 9.24
C GLU A 268 -11.78 39.57 9.44
N MET A 269 -10.77 40.35 9.03
CA MET A 269 -9.37 39.94 9.03
C MET A 269 -8.75 39.79 10.44
N SER A 270 -9.52 40.06 11.51
CA SER A 270 -9.07 39.96 12.91
C SER A 270 -9.16 38.54 13.48
N VAL A 271 -9.92 37.64 12.85
CA VAL A 271 -10.11 36.26 13.33
C VAL A 271 -8.96 35.37 12.85
N SER A 272 -8.40 34.57 13.76
CA SER A 272 -7.40 33.56 13.44
C SER A 272 -7.92 32.58 12.38
N ARG A 273 -7.06 32.22 11.41
CA ARG A 273 -7.41 31.27 10.35
C ARG A 273 -7.87 29.93 10.93
N ARG A 274 -9.01 29.43 10.47
CA ARG A 274 -9.60 28.16 10.91
C ARG A 274 -9.05 27.03 10.05
N HIS A 275 -8.35 26.07 10.64
CA HIS A 275 -7.87 24.90 9.91
C HIS A 275 -9.04 23.95 9.61
N ILE A 276 -9.41 23.84 8.34
CA ILE A 276 -10.54 23.03 7.88
C ILE A 276 -10.14 21.57 7.74
N ASN A 277 -9.12 21.28 6.95
CA ASN A 277 -8.56 19.93 6.85
C ASN A 277 -7.12 19.94 6.32
N SER A 278 -6.43 18.83 6.56
CA SER A 278 -5.18 18.49 5.89
C SER A 278 -5.36 17.14 5.22
N ALA A 279 -5.00 17.03 3.95
CA ALA A 279 -5.00 15.77 3.22
C ALA A 279 -3.61 15.50 2.67
N PHE A 280 -3.34 14.23 2.43
CA PHE A 280 -2.14 13.76 1.78
C PHE A 280 -2.58 13.04 0.51
N MET A 281 -1.81 13.22 -0.56
CA MET A 281 -2.14 12.74 -1.89
C MET A 281 -0.90 12.11 -2.52
N THR A 282 -1.01 10.87 -2.94
CA THR A 282 0.06 10.14 -3.62
C THR A 282 -0.10 10.26 -5.14
N PHE A 283 0.88 10.86 -5.80
CA PHE A 283 0.94 11.02 -7.25
C PHE A 283 1.99 10.09 -7.87
N VAL A 284 1.74 9.68 -9.12
CA VAL A 284 2.73 9.02 -9.99
C VAL A 284 2.82 9.75 -11.32
N VAL A 285 3.95 9.66 -12.00
CA VAL A 285 4.09 10.18 -13.36
C VAL A 285 4.23 8.99 -14.29
N LEU A 286 3.36 8.90 -15.28
CA LEU A 286 3.40 7.83 -16.29
C LEU A 286 4.08 8.36 -17.57
N ASP A 287 4.89 7.52 -18.20
CA ASP A 287 5.43 7.75 -19.54
C ASP A 287 4.39 7.47 -20.64
N GLN A 288 4.80 7.50 -21.91
CA GLN A 288 3.89 7.31 -23.05
C GLN A 288 3.38 5.87 -23.14
N GLU A 289 4.15 4.93 -22.60
CA GLU A 289 3.87 3.50 -22.51
C GLU A 289 3.05 3.14 -21.25
N GLY A 290 2.70 4.13 -20.42
CA GLY A 290 1.92 3.95 -19.21
C GLY A 290 2.72 3.43 -18.01
N GLN A 291 4.05 3.42 -18.08
CA GLN A 291 4.94 2.98 -17.01
C GLN A 291 5.33 4.13 -16.07
N PRO A 292 5.48 3.87 -14.75
CA PRO A 292 5.87 4.90 -13.80
C PRO A 292 7.32 5.38 -14.03
N ARG A 293 7.49 6.70 -14.21
CA ARG A 293 8.79 7.36 -14.34
C ARG A 293 9.46 7.54 -12.98
N ASN A 294 10.80 7.45 -12.98
CA ASN A 294 11.61 7.80 -11.80
C ASN A 294 11.51 9.31 -11.52
N LEU A 295 11.30 9.66 -10.25
CA LEU A 295 11.17 11.03 -9.77
C LEU A 295 12.46 11.51 -9.09
N PRO A 296 12.76 12.82 -9.14
CA PRO A 296 13.86 13.38 -8.36
C PRO A 296 13.56 13.31 -6.86
N MET A 297 14.60 13.07 -6.06
CA MET A 297 14.49 13.08 -4.60
C MET A 297 14.22 14.50 -4.09
N VAL A 298 13.44 14.62 -3.01
CA VAL A 298 13.11 15.89 -2.37
C VAL A 298 13.94 16.07 -1.09
N ALA A 299 14.57 17.24 -0.96
CA ALA A 299 15.26 17.66 0.25
C ALA A 299 14.26 18.38 1.18
N PRO A 300 13.99 17.86 2.38
CA PRO A 300 13.10 18.51 3.33
C PRO A 300 13.70 19.83 3.84
N GLU A 301 12.84 20.79 4.16
CA GLU A 301 13.20 21.98 4.92
C GLU A 301 13.55 21.59 6.38
N PRO A 302 14.52 22.25 7.03
CA PRO A 302 14.82 22.02 8.45
C PRO A 302 13.57 22.21 9.34
N GLY A 303 13.44 21.39 10.38
CA GLY A 303 12.31 21.45 11.31
C GLY A 303 11.02 20.82 10.75
N ASP A 304 10.04 21.64 10.35
CA ASP A 304 8.73 21.15 9.90
C ASP A 304 8.80 20.37 8.57
N GLY A 305 9.78 20.63 7.71
CA GLY A 305 10.00 19.85 6.49
C GLY A 305 10.46 18.41 6.80
N GLU A 306 11.44 18.24 7.69
CA GLU A 306 11.92 16.93 8.12
C GLU A 306 10.83 16.12 8.81
N ARG A 307 9.99 16.80 9.61
CA ARG A 307 8.81 16.18 10.21
C ARG A 307 7.85 15.68 9.13
N ARG A 308 7.47 16.51 8.15
CA ARG A 308 6.59 16.12 7.03
C ARG A 308 7.16 14.96 6.22
N TYR A 309 8.46 14.98 5.96
CA TYR A 309 9.18 13.92 5.23
C TYR A 309 9.11 12.58 5.95
N ARG A 310 9.33 12.57 7.27
CA ARG A 310 9.20 11.38 8.12
C ARG A 310 7.76 10.88 8.20
N GLU A 311 6.81 11.79 8.40
CA GLU A 311 5.39 11.45 8.42
C GLU A 311 4.92 10.84 7.08
N ALA A 312 5.47 11.29 5.94
CA ALA A 312 5.14 10.74 4.63
C ALA A 312 5.58 9.27 4.47
N SER A 313 6.77 8.93 4.98
CA SER A 313 7.21 7.53 5.06
C SER A 313 6.30 6.72 5.99
N ALA A 314 5.90 7.28 7.15
CA ALA A 314 4.98 6.60 8.06
C ALA A 314 3.61 6.34 7.42
N ARG A 315 3.05 7.33 6.70
CA ARG A 315 1.80 7.18 5.93
C ARG A 315 1.92 6.12 4.85
N LYS A 316 3.03 6.09 4.10
CA LYS A 316 3.29 5.03 3.13
C LYS A 316 3.27 3.64 3.76
N LYS A 317 3.87 3.46 4.94
CA LYS A 317 3.81 2.18 5.67
C LYS A 317 2.36 1.81 6.01
N ILE A 318 1.61 2.73 6.64
CA ILE A 318 0.21 2.50 7.02
C ILE A 318 -0.63 2.11 5.79
N ARG A 319 -0.42 2.79 4.66
CA ARG A 319 -1.10 2.51 3.39
C ARG A 319 -0.84 1.09 2.90
N LEU A 320 0.43 0.66 2.90
CA LEU A 320 0.81 -0.70 2.51
C LEU A 320 0.24 -1.74 3.49
N ASP A 321 0.33 -1.50 4.79
CA ASP A 321 -0.26 -2.38 5.80
C ASP A 321 -1.75 -2.57 5.55
N ARG A 322 -2.51 -1.47 5.36
CA ARG A 322 -3.96 -1.55 5.11
C ARG A 322 -4.30 -2.28 3.82
N LYS A 323 -3.60 -1.99 2.73
CA LYS A 323 -3.83 -2.63 1.43
C LYS A 323 -3.65 -4.15 1.52
N TYR A 324 -2.59 -4.60 2.17
CA TYR A 324 -2.22 -6.03 2.17
C TYR A 324 -2.76 -6.83 3.35
N VAL A 325 -3.06 -6.21 4.50
CA VAL A 325 -3.71 -6.89 5.64
C VAL A 325 -5.10 -7.39 5.24
N VAL A 326 -5.86 -6.60 4.47
CA VAL A 326 -7.20 -7.00 4.01
C VAL A 326 -7.09 -8.00 2.86
N SER A 327 -6.22 -7.73 1.87
CA SER A 327 -6.14 -8.58 0.69
C SER A 327 -5.61 -9.98 0.98
N CYS A 328 -4.61 -10.15 1.84
CA CYS A 328 -4.05 -11.48 2.13
C CYS A 328 -4.97 -12.33 3.02
N LYS A 329 -5.91 -11.73 3.78
CA LYS A 329 -6.94 -12.47 4.51
C LYS A 329 -8.06 -12.97 3.61
N GLN A 330 -8.26 -12.33 2.46
CA GLN A 330 -9.30 -12.67 1.49
C GLN A 330 -8.80 -13.60 0.37
N THR A 331 -7.48 -13.84 0.27
CA THR A 331 -6.95 -14.76 -0.75
C THR A 331 -7.26 -16.21 -0.40
N GLU A 332 -8.06 -16.85 -1.25
CA GLU A 332 -8.33 -18.31 -1.30
C GLU A 332 -7.08 -19.17 -1.59
N VAL A 333 -5.88 -18.58 -1.63
CA VAL A 333 -4.64 -19.29 -1.98
C VAL A 333 -4.06 -19.89 -0.70
N PRO A 334 -3.87 -21.22 -0.62
CA PRO A 334 -3.25 -21.83 0.54
C PRO A 334 -1.80 -21.34 0.65
N LEU A 335 -1.48 -20.65 1.75
CA LEU A 335 -0.15 -20.11 2.04
C LEU A 335 0.88 -21.22 2.31
N SER A 336 0.41 -22.38 2.79
CA SER A 336 1.18 -23.61 2.95
C SER A 336 0.49 -24.77 2.25
N VAL A 337 1.29 -25.73 1.77
CA VAL A 337 0.78 -26.94 1.11
C VAL A 337 1.02 -28.18 1.97
N PRO A 338 0.06 -29.11 2.09
CA PRO A 338 0.31 -30.39 2.76
C PRO A 338 1.48 -31.12 2.14
N TRP A 339 2.44 -31.53 2.96
CA TRP A 339 3.52 -32.39 2.51
C TRP A 339 2.99 -33.78 2.25
N ASP A 340 3.19 -34.25 1.03
CA ASP A 340 2.84 -35.60 0.59
C ASP A 340 4.04 -36.22 -0.10
N GLN A 341 4.53 -37.31 0.48
CA GLN A 341 5.70 -38.04 0.01
C GLN A 341 5.51 -38.57 -1.42
N SER A 342 4.27 -38.91 -1.82
CA SER A 342 3.97 -39.39 -3.18
C SER A 342 4.12 -38.28 -4.22
N ASN A 343 3.87 -37.03 -3.83
CA ASN A 343 3.91 -35.83 -4.68
C ASN A 343 5.20 -35.01 -4.51
N LYS A 344 6.23 -35.55 -3.86
CA LYS A 344 7.47 -34.84 -3.54
C LYS A 344 8.15 -34.17 -4.74
N VAL A 345 8.13 -34.82 -5.90
CA VAL A 345 8.74 -34.30 -7.15
C VAL A 345 7.96 -33.08 -7.65
N TYR A 346 6.63 -33.17 -7.63
CA TYR A 346 5.74 -32.09 -8.06
C TYR A 346 5.80 -30.89 -7.12
N LEU A 347 5.82 -31.12 -5.80
CA LEU A 347 5.96 -30.07 -4.79
C LEU A 347 7.27 -29.29 -4.95
N SER A 348 8.38 -30.01 -5.16
CA SER A 348 9.70 -29.42 -5.38
C SER A 348 9.79 -28.66 -6.70
N TYR A 349 9.25 -29.24 -7.78
CA TYR A 349 9.14 -28.56 -9.08
C TYR A 349 8.33 -27.26 -8.99
N ASN A 350 7.16 -27.31 -8.36
CA ASN A 350 6.29 -26.15 -8.19
C ASN A 350 6.94 -25.06 -7.32
N ASN A 351 7.71 -25.45 -6.31
CA ASN A 351 8.45 -24.51 -5.48
C ASN A 351 9.44 -23.69 -6.35
N VAL A 352 10.26 -24.38 -7.14
CA VAL A 352 11.24 -23.74 -8.04
C VAL A 352 10.53 -22.94 -9.15
N SER A 353 9.48 -23.50 -9.75
CA SER A 353 8.69 -22.84 -10.81
C SER A 353 8.01 -21.58 -10.32
N ALA A 354 7.46 -21.58 -9.10
CA ALA A 354 6.84 -20.40 -8.51
C ALA A 354 7.86 -19.28 -8.29
N LEU A 355 9.08 -19.61 -7.84
CA LEU A 355 10.14 -18.62 -7.70
C LEU A 355 10.59 -18.08 -9.06
N LYS A 356 10.80 -18.95 -10.07
CA LYS A 356 11.11 -18.52 -11.44
C LYS A 356 10.03 -17.61 -12.02
N THR A 357 8.76 -17.92 -11.77
CA THR A 357 7.62 -17.11 -12.21
C THR A 357 7.63 -15.74 -11.53
N LEU A 358 7.93 -15.68 -10.22
CA LEU A 358 8.05 -14.42 -9.48
C LEU A 358 9.20 -13.54 -10.03
N ILE A 359 10.32 -14.16 -10.40
CA ILE A 359 11.48 -13.47 -10.98
C ILE A 359 11.16 -12.88 -12.36
N ALA A 360 10.43 -13.62 -13.19
CA ALA A 360 10.09 -13.22 -14.56
C ALA A 360 9.07 -12.07 -14.66
N LYS A 361 8.47 -11.64 -13.54
CA LYS A 361 7.53 -10.50 -13.55
C LYS A 361 8.22 -9.22 -13.98
N ALA A 362 7.59 -8.43 -14.83
CA ALA A 362 8.18 -7.22 -15.41
C ALA A 362 8.13 -5.99 -14.47
N ASN A 363 7.14 -5.92 -13.57
CA ASN A 363 6.77 -4.68 -12.87
C ASN A 363 7.57 -4.44 -11.56
N TRP A 364 8.81 -4.90 -11.47
CA TRP A 364 9.66 -4.66 -10.29
C TRP A 364 10.12 -3.20 -10.23
N ALA A 365 9.62 -2.45 -9.24
CA ALA A 365 10.04 -1.08 -9.00
C ALA A 365 11.17 -1.04 -7.96
N LEU A 366 12.32 -0.43 -8.27
CA LEU A 366 13.35 -0.22 -7.26
C LEU A 366 12.78 0.70 -6.16
N ALA A 367 12.82 0.25 -4.92
CA ALA A 367 12.35 1.00 -3.76
C ALA A 367 13.49 1.77 -3.10
N ARG A 368 14.70 1.18 -3.05
CA ARG A 368 15.86 1.74 -2.36
C ARG A 368 17.16 1.23 -2.96
N GLU A 369 18.17 2.09 -3.00
CA GLU A 369 19.56 1.73 -3.27
C GLU A 369 20.41 2.32 -2.14
N LYS A 370 21.28 1.49 -1.55
CA LYS A 370 22.25 1.92 -0.55
C LYS A 370 23.54 1.16 -0.82
N GLU A 371 24.61 1.90 -1.13
CA GLU A 371 25.92 1.35 -1.51
C GLU A 371 25.80 0.32 -2.65
N LYS A 372 26.03 -0.98 -2.37
CA LYS A 372 25.94 -2.08 -3.34
C LYS A 372 24.64 -2.88 -3.26
N VAL A 373 23.74 -2.52 -2.34
CA VAL A 373 22.49 -3.26 -2.11
C VAL A 373 21.33 -2.50 -2.73
N ARG A 374 20.60 -3.16 -3.64
CA ARG A 374 19.41 -2.64 -4.29
C ARG A 374 18.18 -3.42 -3.85
N MET A 375 17.17 -2.71 -3.38
CA MET A 375 15.89 -3.27 -2.98
C MET A 375 14.81 -2.85 -3.96
N TYR A 376 14.05 -3.80 -4.47
CA TYR A 376 12.90 -3.60 -5.33
C TYR A 376 11.65 -4.15 -4.67
N THR A 377 10.51 -3.60 -5.07
CA THR A 377 9.19 -3.98 -4.61
C THR A 377 8.29 -4.22 -5.80
N LEU A 378 7.38 -5.16 -5.65
CA LEU A 378 6.33 -5.47 -6.60
C LEU A 378 5.02 -5.43 -5.83
N GLU A 379 4.24 -4.38 -6.07
CA GLU A 379 2.91 -4.19 -5.49
C GLU A 379 1.86 -4.82 -6.42
N GLU A 380 1.40 -6.02 -6.10
CA GLU A 380 0.27 -6.65 -6.79
C GLU A 380 -1.02 -6.42 -5.99
N ASP A 381 -2.18 -6.80 -6.53
CA ASP A 381 -3.46 -6.65 -5.82
C ASP A 381 -3.48 -7.49 -4.54
N LYS A 382 -2.96 -8.71 -4.63
CA LYS A 382 -3.06 -9.73 -3.57
C LYS A 382 -1.88 -9.78 -2.61
N PHE A 383 -0.68 -9.45 -3.08
CA PHE A 383 0.56 -9.62 -2.33
C PHE A 383 1.52 -8.46 -2.56
N LEU A 384 2.25 -8.10 -1.51
CA LEU A 384 3.43 -7.26 -1.61
C LEU A 384 4.64 -8.17 -1.75
N SER A 385 5.40 -8.08 -2.84
CA SER A 385 6.66 -8.81 -2.96
C SER A 385 7.83 -7.84 -2.90
N PHE A 386 8.96 -8.30 -2.39
CA PHE A 386 10.21 -7.56 -2.43
C PHE A 386 11.34 -8.46 -2.94
N ARG A 387 12.34 -7.84 -3.57
CA ARG A 387 13.62 -8.48 -3.87
C ARG A 387 14.77 -7.58 -3.46
N ILE A 388 15.82 -8.16 -2.93
CA ILE A 388 17.06 -7.45 -2.59
C ILE A 388 18.18 -8.11 -3.37
N GLU A 389 18.99 -7.33 -4.07
CA GLU A 389 20.12 -7.80 -4.86
C GLU A 389 21.42 -7.08 -4.48
N MET A 390 22.53 -7.79 -4.60
CA MET A 390 23.89 -7.27 -4.44
C MET A 390 24.87 -8.08 -5.32
N SER A 391 26.01 -7.47 -5.66
CA SER A 391 27.13 -8.16 -6.33
C SER A 391 28.25 -8.42 -5.34
N VAL A 392 28.66 -9.69 -5.22
CA VAL A 392 29.63 -10.17 -4.23
C VAL A 392 30.82 -10.85 -4.92
N ARG A 393 32.04 -10.68 -4.39
CA ARG A 393 33.27 -11.31 -4.90
C ARG A 393 33.43 -12.77 -4.47
N ILE A 394 32.50 -13.62 -4.92
CA ILE A 394 32.46 -15.07 -4.68
C ILE A 394 31.99 -15.78 -5.96
N THR A 395 32.42 -17.04 -6.15
CA THR A 395 31.93 -17.88 -7.26
C THR A 395 30.47 -18.30 -7.04
N ALA A 396 29.69 -18.39 -8.11
CA ALA A 396 28.25 -18.67 -8.02
C ALA A 396 27.96 -20.05 -7.39
N SER A 397 28.79 -21.05 -7.68
CA SER A 397 28.71 -22.38 -7.10
C SER A 397 28.96 -22.39 -5.58
N ARG A 398 29.91 -21.57 -5.10
CA ARG A 398 30.20 -21.46 -3.67
C ARG A 398 29.10 -20.71 -2.92
N ALA A 399 28.62 -19.60 -3.48
CA ALA A 399 27.47 -18.89 -2.94
C ALA A 399 26.23 -19.79 -2.88
N PHE A 400 25.98 -20.58 -3.94
CA PHE A 400 24.88 -21.56 -3.97
C PHE A 400 24.98 -22.58 -2.85
N SER A 401 26.16 -23.17 -2.64
CA SER A 401 26.37 -24.13 -1.54
C SER A 401 26.09 -23.50 -0.17
N LEU A 402 26.64 -22.31 0.10
CA LEU A 402 26.49 -21.62 1.37
C LEU A 402 25.05 -21.17 1.65
N LEU A 403 24.36 -20.61 0.64
CA LEU A 403 22.99 -20.09 0.79
C LEU A 403 21.93 -21.19 0.74
N SER A 404 22.26 -22.38 0.22
CA SER A 404 21.37 -23.55 0.27
C SER A 404 21.31 -24.21 1.64
N ASP A 405 22.32 -24.02 2.50
CA ASP A 405 22.35 -24.58 3.84
C ASP A 405 21.65 -23.67 4.86
N LEU A 406 20.34 -23.89 5.04
CA LEU A 406 19.54 -23.12 5.98
C LEU A 406 20.01 -23.25 7.44
N ARG A 407 20.72 -24.33 7.81
CA ARG A 407 21.24 -24.51 9.18
C ARG A 407 22.24 -23.43 9.55
N ARG A 408 22.97 -22.89 8.56
CA ARG A 408 23.97 -21.83 8.74
C ARG A 408 23.40 -20.42 8.63
N ARG A 409 22.10 -20.29 8.33
CA ARG A 409 21.47 -18.98 8.10
C ARG A 409 21.47 -18.09 9.35
N HIS A 410 21.35 -18.68 10.54
CA HIS A 410 21.43 -17.96 11.81
C HIS A 410 22.80 -17.27 12.05
N GLU A 411 23.87 -17.68 11.36
CA GLU A 411 25.21 -17.07 11.48
C GLU A 411 25.23 -15.61 10.96
N TRP A 412 24.28 -15.22 10.10
CA TRP A 412 24.26 -13.90 9.46
C TRP A 412 22.86 -13.26 9.39
N ASP A 413 21.79 -14.04 9.45
CA ASP A 413 20.41 -13.55 9.42
C ASP A 413 19.83 -13.51 10.83
N ARG A 414 19.82 -12.33 11.45
CA ARG A 414 19.31 -12.11 12.82
C ARG A 414 17.86 -12.57 13.04
N HIS A 415 17.08 -12.73 11.96
CA HIS A 415 15.71 -13.22 12.06
C HIS A 415 15.66 -14.71 12.38
N TYR A 416 16.67 -15.47 11.96
CA TYR A 416 16.74 -16.92 12.17
C TYR A 416 17.37 -17.21 13.53
N ALA A 417 16.57 -17.73 14.47
CA ALA A 417 17.07 -18.23 15.75
C ALA A 417 17.74 -19.59 15.58
N SER A 418 17.07 -20.51 14.89
CA SER A 418 17.56 -21.85 14.57
C SER A 418 16.91 -22.38 13.31
N ALA A 419 17.56 -23.36 12.67
CA ALA A 419 17.02 -24.11 11.54
C ALA A 419 17.46 -25.57 11.66
N GLU A 420 16.51 -26.45 11.93
CA GLU A 420 16.73 -27.88 12.12
C GLU A 420 16.26 -28.65 10.89
N LEU A 421 17.06 -29.61 10.42
CA LEU A 421 16.68 -30.47 9.31
C LEU A 421 15.67 -31.50 9.81
N VAL A 422 14.44 -31.42 9.32
CA VAL A 422 13.36 -32.35 9.67
C VAL A 422 13.44 -33.59 8.79
N GLN A 423 13.58 -33.39 7.48
CA GLN A 423 13.61 -34.47 6.51
C GLN A 423 14.47 -34.09 5.31
N GLN A 424 15.41 -34.95 4.94
CA GLN A 424 16.05 -34.89 3.63
C GLN A 424 15.19 -35.68 2.63
N VAL A 425 14.63 -35.00 1.63
CA VAL A 425 13.71 -35.59 0.64
C VAL A 425 14.52 -36.28 -0.45
N ASP A 426 15.55 -35.59 -0.92
CA ASP A 426 16.62 -36.07 -1.81
C ASP A 426 17.87 -35.17 -1.65
N ASP A 427 18.82 -35.23 -2.59
CA ASP A 427 20.06 -34.45 -2.54
C ASP A 427 19.84 -32.94 -2.73
N ASP A 428 18.72 -32.54 -3.34
CA ASP A 428 18.44 -31.17 -3.74
C ASP A 428 17.15 -30.60 -3.11
N ASP A 429 16.38 -31.41 -2.40
CA ASP A 429 15.19 -31.03 -1.65
C ASP A 429 15.24 -31.45 -0.18
N MET A 430 15.02 -30.49 0.73
CA MET A 430 15.10 -30.66 2.18
C MET A 430 13.96 -29.92 2.88
N ILE A 431 13.48 -30.46 3.99
CA ILE A 431 12.47 -29.82 4.84
C ILE A 431 13.13 -29.41 6.16
N TYR A 432 12.98 -28.14 6.51
CA TYR A 432 13.52 -27.56 7.73
C TYR A 432 12.40 -27.08 8.66
N HIS A 433 12.63 -27.22 9.95
CA HIS A 433 11.91 -26.48 10.98
C HIS A 433 12.76 -25.25 11.35
N VAL A 434 12.19 -24.07 11.17
CA VAL A 434 12.89 -22.80 11.36
C VAL A 434 12.19 -22.02 12.45
N VAL A 435 12.95 -21.57 13.45
CA VAL A 435 12.46 -20.67 14.50
C VAL A 435 12.96 -19.26 14.22
N SER A 436 12.04 -18.30 14.26
CA SER A 436 12.30 -16.89 14.05
C SER A 436 12.23 -16.13 15.36
N GLN A 437 13.19 -15.21 15.59
CA GLN A 437 13.19 -14.31 16.74
C GLN A 437 12.16 -13.18 16.61
N THR A 438 11.52 -13.05 15.45
CA THR A 438 10.55 -11.98 15.20
C THR A 438 9.27 -12.25 15.99
N LEU A 439 8.94 -11.34 16.91
CA LEU A 439 7.74 -11.45 17.73
C LEU A 439 6.49 -11.32 16.85
N SER A 440 5.59 -12.29 16.96
CA SER A 440 4.24 -12.17 16.40
C SER A 440 3.45 -11.08 17.12
N HIS A 441 2.26 -10.74 16.60
CA HIS A 441 1.32 -9.85 17.31
C HIS A 441 0.99 -10.33 18.74
N GLU A 442 1.22 -11.60 19.06
CA GLU A 442 0.98 -12.22 20.37
C GLU A 442 2.24 -12.27 21.27
N ASN A 443 3.33 -11.59 20.87
CA ASN A 443 4.60 -11.58 21.61
C ASN A 443 5.25 -12.97 21.77
N LYS A 444 4.93 -13.91 20.88
CA LYS A 444 5.53 -15.24 20.81
C LYS A 444 6.53 -15.32 19.65
N PRO A 445 7.60 -16.14 19.76
CA PRO A 445 8.44 -16.46 18.62
C PRO A 445 7.62 -17.19 17.54
N GLN A 446 8.01 -17.01 16.28
CA GLN A 446 7.36 -17.66 15.15
C GLN A 446 8.12 -18.90 14.71
N ASP A 447 7.41 -19.96 14.30
CA ASP A 447 8.01 -21.14 13.69
C ASP A 447 7.51 -21.37 12.26
N PHE A 448 8.34 -22.02 11.45
CA PHE A 448 8.07 -22.33 10.05
C PHE A 448 8.49 -23.76 9.75
N VAL A 449 7.72 -24.43 8.90
CA VAL A 449 8.13 -25.68 8.27
C VAL A 449 8.32 -25.38 6.78
N ILE A 450 9.57 -25.43 6.31
CA ILE A 450 9.98 -24.90 5.00
C ILE A 450 10.56 -26.02 4.15
N LEU A 451 9.98 -26.23 2.96
CA LEU A 451 10.60 -26.99 1.87
C LEU A 451 11.61 -26.08 1.15
N ALA A 452 12.88 -26.47 1.19
CA ALA A 452 13.99 -25.85 0.49
C ALA A 452 14.39 -26.70 -0.72
N SER A 453 14.21 -26.15 -1.92
CA SER A 453 14.48 -26.79 -3.20
C SER A 453 15.58 -26.07 -3.93
N ARG A 454 16.75 -26.70 -4.09
CA ARG A 454 17.91 -26.11 -4.77
C ARG A 454 18.09 -26.69 -6.17
N ARG A 455 18.41 -25.88 -7.16
CA ARG A 455 18.65 -26.31 -8.55
C ARG A 455 19.82 -25.55 -9.16
N LYS A 456 20.67 -26.30 -9.88
CA LYS A 456 21.75 -25.76 -10.72
C LYS A 456 21.18 -25.17 -12.02
N PRO A 457 21.90 -24.25 -12.69
CA PRO A 457 21.47 -23.70 -13.97
C PRO A 457 21.35 -24.79 -15.05
N CYS A 458 20.32 -24.69 -15.89
CA CYS A 458 20.09 -25.63 -17.00
C CYS A 458 20.90 -25.25 -18.24
N SER A 459 21.08 -23.94 -18.47
CA SER A 459 21.81 -23.38 -19.60
C SER A 459 22.70 -22.21 -19.19
N LYS A 460 23.61 -21.79 -20.08
CA LYS A 460 24.50 -20.65 -19.83
C LYS A 460 23.69 -19.36 -19.75
N GLY A 461 23.71 -18.70 -18.60
CA GLY A 461 22.92 -17.49 -18.31
C GLY A 461 21.78 -17.73 -17.31
N ASP A 462 21.40 -18.98 -17.05
CA ASP A 462 20.43 -19.30 -16.01
C ASP A 462 21.02 -19.09 -14.60
N PRO A 463 20.19 -18.70 -13.62
CA PRO A 463 20.61 -18.64 -12.24
C PRO A 463 20.69 -20.02 -11.59
N TYR A 464 21.54 -20.12 -10.57
CA TYR A 464 21.31 -21.08 -9.49
C TYR A 464 20.11 -20.63 -8.67
N VAL A 465 19.21 -21.56 -8.34
CA VAL A 465 17.96 -21.26 -7.65
C VAL A 465 17.90 -22.01 -6.34
N VAL A 466 17.55 -21.33 -5.25
CA VAL A 466 17.21 -21.94 -3.96
C VAL A 466 15.84 -21.43 -3.56
N ALA A 467 14.80 -22.24 -3.76
CA ALA A 467 13.41 -21.89 -3.51
C ALA A 467 12.93 -22.37 -2.14
N PHE A 468 12.16 -21.54 -1.44
CA PHE A 468 11.60 -21.79 -0.12
C PHE A 468 10.08 -21.62 -0.16
N ARG A 469 9.37 -22.61 0.39
CA ARG A 469 7.91 -22.59 0.53
C ARG A 469 7.49 -23.30 1.81
N SER A 470 6.44 -22.79 2.46
CA SER A 470 5.87 -23.46 3.63
C SER A 470 5.12 -24.73 3.26
N VAL A 471 5.38 -25.79 4.03
CA VAL A 471 4.67 -27.07 3.92
C VAL A 471 4.11 -27.47 5.28
N THR A 472 3.00 -28.20 5.31
CA THR A 472 2.47 -28.75 6.57
C THR A 472 2.83 -30.22 6.71
N LEU A 473 3.38 -30.57 7.87
CA LEU A 473 3.77 -31.93 8.23
C LEU A 473 2.97 -32.39 9.46
N PRO A 474 2.38 -33.59 9.45
CA PRO A 474 1.73 -34.15 10.65
C PRO A 474 2.68 -34.30 11.85
N THR A 475 3.98 -34.46 11.60
CA THR A 475 5.01 -34.58 12.64
C THR A 475 5.35 -33.25 13.32
N HIS A 476 5.02 -32.11 12.69
CA HIS A 476 5.31 -30.77 13.19
C HIS A 476 4.05 -29.88 13.14
N PRO A 477 2.98 -30.25 13.88
CA PRO A 477 1.77 -29.45 13.94
C PRO A 477 2.04 -28.10 14.62
N ALA A 478 1.11 -27.16 14.48
CA ALA A 478 1.20 -25.89 15.21
C ALA A 478 1.20 -26.16 16.72
N SER A 479 2.16 -25.57 17.44
CA SER A 479 2.27 -25.70 18.89
C SER A 479 1.77 -24.44 19.59
N THR A 480 1.46 -24.53 20.88
CA THR A 480 1.06 -23.35 21.68
C THR A 480 2.24 -22.42 22.00
N SER A 481 3.47 -22.92 21.86
CA SER A 481 4.73 -22.23 22.18
C SER A 481 5.18 -21.26 21.07
N PHE A 482 4.77 -21.52 19.82
CA PHE A 482 5.12 -20.71 18.66
C PHE A 482 3.87 -20.23 17.94
N THR A 483 3.95 -19.06 17.32
CA THR A 483 2.95 -18.67 16.32
C THR A 483 3.41 -19.21 14.96
N ARG A 484 2.68 -20.19 14.39
CA ARG A 484 3.00 -20.75 13.07
C ARG A 484 2.92 -19.66 12.00
N GLY A 485 4.06 -19.36 11.40
CA GLY A 485 4.13 -18.49 10.24
C GLY A 485 4.19 -19.29 8.93
N GLU A 486 3.89 -18.60 7.84
CA GLU A 486 3.88 -19.20 6.50
C GLU A 486 4.61 -18.30 5.50
N THR A 487 5.27 -18.90 4.51
CA THR A 487 5.88 -18.24 3.35
C THR A 487 5.39 -18.90 2.07
N LEU A 488 4.70 -18.12 1.23
CA LEU A 488 4.13 -18.62 -0.03
C LEU A 488 5.22 -18.92 -1.07
N CYS A 489 6.14 -17.98 -1.25
CA CYS A 489 7.25 -18.07 -2.20
C CYS A 489 8.38 -17.15 -1.75
N SER A 490 9.54 -17.72 -1.44
CA SER A 490 10.76 -16.95 -1.24
C SER A 490 11.97 -17.73 -1.69
N GLY A 491 13.14 -17.10 -1.77
CA GLY A 491 14.35 -17.81 -2.17
C GLY A 491 15.45 -16.96 -2.73
N PHE A 492 16.58 -17.59 -3.02
CA PHE A 492 17.75 -16.97 -3.62
C PHE A 492 17.84 -17.32 -5.11
N CYS A 493 18.33 -16.36 -5.88
CA CYS A 493 18.87 -16.58 -7.21
C CYS A 493 20.26 -15.99 -7.31
N ILE A 494 21.15 -16.75 -7.93
CA ILE A 494 22.57 -16.44 -8.00
C ILE A 494 23.00 -16.54 -9.46
N TRP A 495 23.48 -15.44 -10.02
CA TRP A 495 24.00 -15.40 -11.39
C TRP A 495 25.51 -15.19 -11.37
N PRO A 496 26.28 -15.95 -12.16
CA PRO A 496 27.69 -15.64 -12.40
C PRO A 496 27.80 -14.35 -13.22
N GLU A 497 28.50 -13.34 -12.72
CA GLU A 497 28.80 -12.10 -13.45
C GLU A 497 30.21 -12.14 -14.06
N SER A 498 31.18 -12.70 -13.34
CA SER A 498 32.54 -13.00 -13.80
C SER A 498 33.06 -14.29 -13.14
N GLU A 499 34.31 -14.66 -13.40
CA GLU A 499 34.92 -15.86 -12.78
C GLU A 499 34.96 -15.77 -11.25
N GLU A 500 35.05 -14.57 -10.68
CA GLU A 500 35.15 -14.35 -9.23
C GLU A 500 33.99 -13.55 -8.63
N THR A 501 33.02 -13.11 -9.45
CA THR A 501 31.90 -12.29 -8.97
C THR A 501 30.56 -12.88 -9.33
N SER A 502 29.64 -12.80 -8.37
CA SER A 502 28.27 -13.30 -8.53
C SER A 502 27.28 -12.27 -8.05
N LYS A 503 26.18 -12.15 -8.80
CA LYS A 503 25.00 -11.42 -8.36
C LYS A 503 24.14 -12.33 -7.50
N VAL A 504 23.87 -11.92 -6.27
CA VAL A 504 22.99 -12.62 -5.33
C VAL A 504 21.73 -11.79 -5.16
N ALA A 505 20.57 -12.39 -5.42
CA ALA A 505 19.27 -11.78 -5.14
C ALA A 505 18.40 -12.68 -4.28
N TYR A 506 17.76 -12.12 -3.26
CA TYR A 506 16.70 -12.77 -2.49
C TYR A 506 15.35 -12.21 -2.89
N TYR A 507 14.38 -13.09 -3.08
CA TYR A 507 13.00 -12.76 -3.40
C TYR A 507 12.10 -13.25 -2.27
N ASN A 508 11.07 -12.49 -1.96
CA ASN A 508 10.06 -12.89 -0.99
C ASN A 508 8.71 -12.27 -1.35
N GLN A 509 7.69 -13.12 -1.39
CA GLN A 509 6.30 -12.70 -1.45
C GLN A 509 5.78 -12.59 -0.01
N ALA A 510 5.53 -11.35 0.44
CA ALA A 510 5.22 -11.07 1.83
C ALA A 510 3.92 -11.76 2.25
N THR A 511 3.98 -12.40 3.41
CA THR A 511 2.84 -13.05 4.06
C THR A 511 2.35 -12.21 5.25
N PRO A 512 1.09 -12.39 5.69
CA PRO A 512 0.51 -11.59 6.77
C PRO A 512 1.35 -11.54 8.05
N GLY A 513 2.00 -12.65 8.41
CA GLY A 513 2.80 -12.76 9.64
C GLY A 513 4.03 -11.85 9.68
N TYR A 514 4.53 -11.40 8.52
CA TYR A 514 5.70 -10.51 8.41
C TYR A 514 5.41 -9.20 7.70
N LEU A 515 4.16 -8.95 7.31
CA LEU A 515 3.79 -7.80 6.50
C LEU A 515 4.26 -6.48 7.14
N ASN A 516 4.02 -6.30 8.44
CA ASN A 516 4.46 -5.11 9.19
C ASN A 516 5.97 -4.87 9.10
N TYR A 517 6.77 -5.94 9.18
CA TYR A 517 8.22 -5.84 9.05
C TYR A 517 8.64 -5.46 7.63
N VAL A 518 8.00 -6.05 6.61
CA VAL A 518 8.26 -5.76 5.19
C VAL A 518 7.88 -4.31 4.87
N THR A 519 6.68 -3.87 5.23
CA THR A 519 6.19 -2.51 4.93
C THR A 519 7.02 -1.44 5.63
N THR A 520 7.51 -1.70 6.83
CA THR A 520 8.44 -0.78 7.55
C THR A 520 9.73 -0.56 6.75
N ASN A 521 10.34 -1.64 6.25
CA ASN A 521 11.55 -1.55 5.44
C ASN A 521 11.27 -0.90 4.06
N VAL A 522 10.16 -1.28 3.41
CA VAL A 522 9.74 -0.76 2.10
C VAL A 522 9.40 0.73 2.14
N ALA A 523 8.77 1.19 3.21
CA ALA A 523 8.48 2.61 3.44
C ALA A 523 9.74 3.44 3.76
N GLY A 524 10.89 2.77 3.96
CA GLY A 524 12.17 3.41 4.28
C GLY A 524 12.31 3.79 5.76
N LEU A 525 11.43 3.29 6.63
CA LEU A 525 11.44 3.56 8.07
C LEU A 525 12.45 2.67 8.82
N SER A 526 12.94 1.60 8.18
CA SER A 526 14.00 0.73 8.70
C SER A 526 15.06 0.45 7.63
N SER A 527 16.28 0.19 8.07
CA SER A 527 17.40 -0.31 7.25
C SER A 527 17.72 -1.78 7.52
N ASN A 528 16.88 -2.50 8.27
CA ASN A 528 17.17 -3.87 8.71
C ASN A 528 17.41 -4.82 7.53
N PHE A 529 16.66 -4.70 6.43
CA PHE A 529 16.91 -5.44 5.20
C PHE A 529 18.32 -5.21 4.62
N CYS A 530 18.76 -3.96 4.51
CA CYS A 530 20.11 -3.63 4.04
C CYS A 530 21.16 -4.21 4.98
N ALA A 531 21.01 -4.02 6.30
CA ALA A 531 21.96 -4.50 7.29
C ALA A 531 22.06 -6.05 7.33
N THR A 532 20.96 -6.78 7.16
CA THR A 532 20.98 -8.25 7.03
C THR A 532 21.69 -8.69 5.75
N PHE A 533 21.50 -7.98 4.64
CA PHE A 533 22.21 -8.26 3.39
C PHE A 533 23.70 -7.91 3.45
N GLU A 534 24.08 -6.82 4.11
CA GLU A 534 25.47 -6.49 4.43
C GLU A 534 26.12 -7.58 5.30
N ALA A 535 25.38 -8.17 6.26
CA ALA A 535 25.86 -9.32 7.03
C ALA A 535 26.01 -10.60 6.18
N CYS A 536 25.08 -10.83 5.24
CA CYS A 536 25.17 -11.92 4.27
C CYS A 536 26.42 -11.78 3.38
N GLU A 537 26.72 -10.58 2.87
CA GLU A 537 27.94 -10.32 2.09
C GLU A 537 29.20 -10.68 2.91
N LYS A 538 29.27 -10.23 4.17
CA LYS A 538 30.38 -10.56 5.08
C LYS A 538 30.52 -12.07 5.32
N PHE A 539 29.39 -12.77 5.50
CA PHE A 539 29.38 -14.22 5.66
C PHE A 539 29.90 -14.95 4.42
N LEU A 540 29.44 -14.55 3.22
CA LEU A 540 29.90 -15.13 1.96
C LEU A 540 31.40 -14.90 1.74
N LEU A 541 31.89 -13.69 2.01
CA LEU A 541 33.31 -13.36 1.88
C LEU A 541 34.17 -14.13 2.89
N LYS A 542 33.74 -14.26 4.14
CA LYS A 542 34.44 -15.04 5.17
C LYS A 542 34.59 -16.51 4.81
N ASN A 543 33.61 -17.08 4.12
CA ASN A 543 33.56 -18.51 3.76
C ASN A 543 34.01 -18.81 2.32
N LYS A 544 34.70 -17.86 1.66
CA LYS A 544 35.14 -17.98 0.25
C LYS A 544 36.09 -19.18 0.04
N GLU A 545 36.97 -19.48 1.01
CA GLU A 545 38.10 -20.42 0.84
C GLU A 545 38.02 -21.73 1.64
N ASP A 546 37.01 -21.88 2.51
CA ASP A 546 36.91 -22.94 3.54
C ASP A 546 36.81 -24.41 3.04
N LEU A 547 36.95 -24.68 1.73
CA LEU A 547 36.93 -26.04 1.19
C LEU A 547 38.29 -26.57 0.73
N ILE A 548 39.33 -25.74 0.63
CA ILE A 548 40.66 -26.21 0.21
C ILE A 548 41.36 -26.94 1.37
N VAL A 549 41.09 -26.58 2.62
CA VAL A 549 41.80 -27.13 3.78
C VAL A 549 41.32 -28.54 4.19
N ARG A 550 40.10 -28.96 3.85
CA ARG A 550 39.56 -30.28 4.28
C ARG A 550 39.85 -31.45 3.35
N LEU A 551 40.48 -31.22 2.20
CA LEU A 551 40.87 -32.27 1.25
C LEU A 551 42.39 -32.57 1.27
N GLN A 552 43.14 -31.92 2.17
CA GLN A 552 44.57 -32.22 2.39
C GLN A 552 44.82 -33.11 3.62
N ASP A 553 43.79 -33.39 4.42
CA ASP A 553 43.86 -34.25 5.63
C ASP A 553 43.01 -35.54 5.51
N LEU A 554 42.86 -36.08 4.29
CA LEU A 554 42.25 -37.41 4.04
C LEU A 554 43.15 -38.32 3.22
#